data_AF-A0AAI9CU56-F1
#
_entry.id   AF-A0AAI9CU56-F1
#
_cell.length_a   1.000
_cell.length_b   1.000
_cell.length_c   1.000
_cell.angle_alpha   90.00
_cell.angle_beta   90.00
_cell.angle_gamma   90.00
#
_symmetry.space_group_name_H-M   'P 1'
#
loop_
_entity.id
_entity.type
_entity.pdbx_description
1 polymer ?
#
loop_
_entity_poly.entity_id
_entity_poly.type
_entity_poly.pdbx_seq_one_letter_code
_entity_poly.pdbx_strand_id
1 'polypeptide(L)'
;MINKQFICRLNELKENHGHPVWLNEQQLAMFYVPEEGVFAVQNWDPIGKAFVLSRGIVGDIQGALCVASPLYKQHFCLKTGSCLEDESVRLNTWPVLVEDDAVYVLS
;
A
#
# COMPACT_ATOMS: atom_id res chain seq x y z
N MET A 1 -11.41 -11.12 -17.46
CA MET A 1 -12.00 -11.63 -16.19
C MET A 1 -11.16 -11.04 -15.08
N ILE A 2 -11.77 -10.37 -14.10
CA ILE A 2 -11.04 -9.90 -12.91
C ILE A 2 -10.69 -11.15 -12.11
N ASN A 3 -9.40 -11.44 -11.93
CA ASN A 3 -8.95 -12.55 -11.10
C ASN A 3 -8.70 -12.01 -9.69
N LYS A 4 -9.13 -12.75 -8.66
CA LYS A 4 -8.81 -12.42 -7.26
C LYS A 4 -7.79 -13.41 -6.74
N GLN A 5 -6.67 -12.89 -6.21
CA GLN A 5 -5.62 -13.70 -5.63
C GLN A 5 -5.64 -13.53 -4.11
N PHE A 6 -5.79 -14.65 -3.39
CA PHE A 6 -5.68 -14.66 -1.94
C PHE A 6 -4.25 -14.28 -1.52
N ILE A 7 -4.12 -13.37 -0.56
CA ILE A 7 -2.83 -12.91 -0.05
C ILE A 7 -2.60 -13.36 1.39
N CYS A 8 -3.51 -13.01 2.29
CA CYS A 8 -3.40 -13.29 3.72
C CYS A 8 -4.77 -13.17 4.39
N ARG A 9 -4.82 -13.49 5.68
CA ARG A 9 -5.96 -13.12 6.55
C ARG A 9 -5.79 -11.71 7.09
N LEU A 10 -6.91 -11.04 7.36
CA LEU A 10 -6.93 -9.67 7.86
C LEU A 10 -6.14 -9.52 9.17
N ASN A 11 -6.22 -10.50 10.06
CA ASN A 11 -5.52 -10.49 11.34
C ASN A 11 -3.98 -10.65 11.24
N GLU A 12 -3.45 -10.96 10.06
CA GLU A 12 -2.01 -10.95 9.78
C GLU A 12 -1.51 -9.53 9.43
N LEU A 13 -2.43 -8.62 9.07
CA LEU A 13 -2.15 -7.22 8.83
C LEU A 13 -2.26 -6.44 10.14
N LYS A 14 -1.13 -5.93 10.61
CA LYS A 14 -1.12 -5.03 11.76
C LYS A 14 -1.63 -3.65 11.36
N GLU A 15 -2.56 -3.11 12.16
CA GLU A 15 -3.14 -1.78 11.96
C GLU A 15 -2.05 -0.71 11.78
N ASN A 16 -2.19 0.13 10.75
CA ASN A 16 -1.33 1.26 10.42
C ASN A 16 0.15 0.89 10.17
N HIS A 17 0.45 -0.38 9.95
CA HIS A 17 1.77 -0.88 9.59
C HIS A 17 1.75 -1.48 8.18
N GLY A 18 2.83 -1.28 7.44
CA GLY A 18 2.99 -1.92 6.15
C GLY A 18 3.38 -3.40 6.30
N HIS A 19 2.73 -4.24 5.51
CA HIS A 19 2.99 -5.67 5.41
C HIS A 19 3.48 -5.97 3.98
N PRO A 20 4.75 -6.35 3.79
CA PRO A 20 5.27 -6.66 2.47
C PRO A 20 4.75 -8.03 1.99
N VAL A 21 4.23 -8.08 0.77
CA VAL A 21 3.71 -9.31 0.16
C VAL A 21 4.23 -9.47 -1.26
N TRP A 22 4.14 -10.69 -1.78
CA TRP A 22 4.42 -10.99 -3.17
C TRP A 22 3.11 -11.22 -3.94
N LEU A 23 2.97 -10.55 -5.07
CA LEU A 23 1.97 -10.84 -6.10
C LEU A 23 2.73 -11.23 -7.36
N ASN A 24 2.78 -12.54 -7.65
CA ASN A 24 3.64 -13.09 -8.70
C ASN A 24 5.10 -12.65 -8.48
N GLU A 25 5.70 -11.94 -9.44
CA GLU A 25 7.08 -11.44 -9.38
C GLU A 25 7.19 -9.99 -8.87
N GLN A 26 6.09 -9.42 -8.35
CA GLN A 26 6.04 -8.05 -7.85
C GLN A 26 5.91 -8.03 -6.33
N GLN A 27 6.65 -7.13 -5.67
CA GLN A 27 6.51 -6.89 -4.24
C GLN A 27 5.59 -5.70 -3.97
N LEU A 28 4.56 -5.95 -3.17
CA LEU A 28 3.57 -4.96 -2.76
C LEU A 28 3.76 -4.65 -1.28
N ALA A 29 3.35 -3.45 -0.88
CA ALA A 29 3.17 -3.05 0.51
C ALA A 29 1.68 -2.93 0.78
N MET A 30 1.17 -3.77 1.67
CA MET A 30 -0.21 -3.72 2.13
C MET A 30 -0.32 -2.94 3.43
N PHE A 31 -1.32 -2.09 3.54
CA PHE A 31 -1.60 -1.31 4.74
C PHE A 31 -3.04 -1.54 5.15
N TYR A 32 -3.25 -2.05 6.36
CA TYR A 32 -4.56 -2.07 6.98
C TYR A 32 -4.74 -0.82 7.83
N VAL A 33 -5.69 0.03 7.47
CA VAL A 33 -6.04 1.23 8.22
C VAL A 33 -7.47 1.05 8.73
N PRO A 34 -7.68 0.95 10.06
CA PRO A 34 -9.01 0.80 10.64
C PRO A 34 -9.99 1.84 10.10
N GLU A 35 -11.25 1.45 9.89
CA GLU A 35 -12.34 2.28 9.33
C GLU A 35 -12.17 2.70 7.86
N GLU A 36 -10.95 2.73 7.32
CA GLU A 36 -10.65 3.08 5.92
C GLU A 36 -10.50 1.86 5.00
N GLY A 37 -10.01 0.73 5.53
CA GLY A 37 -9.86 -0.53 4.80
C GLY A 37 -8.41 -0.97 4.59
N VAL A 38 -8.21 -1.84 3.60
CA VAL A 38 -6.88 -2.36 3.23
C VAL A 38 -6.45 -1.79 1.89
N PHE A 39 -5.24 -1.26 1.83
CA PHE A 39 -4.65 -0.65 0.63
C PHE A 39 -3.43 -1.44 0.20
N ALA A 40 -3.22 -1.58 -1.10
CA ALA A 40 -2.04 -2.21 -1.67
C ALA A 40 -1.37 -1.28 -2.67
N VAL A 41 -0.10 -0.98 -2.43
CA VAL A 41 0.76 -0.17 -3.30
C VAL A 41 2.05 -0.94 -3.62
N GLN A 42 2.83 -0.49 -4.60
CA GLN A 42 4.11 -1.14 -4.87
C GLN A 42 5.04 -0.95 -3.67
N ASN A 43 5.84 -1.94 -3.30
CA ASN A 43 6.79 -1.78 -2.20
C ASN A 43 8.04 -0.99 -2.59
N TRP A 44 8.32 -0.88 -3.89
CA TRP A 44 9.43 -0.13 -4.45
C TRP A 44 9.18 1.38 -4.37
N ASP A 45 10.04 2.10 -3.65
CA ASP A 45 10.08 3.55 -3.66
C ASP A 45 10.70 4.05 -4.98
N PRO A 46 9.93 4.73 -5.85
CA PRO A 46 10.43 5.21 -7.14
C PRO A 46 11.44 6.34 -7.02
N ILE A 47 11.55 7.02 -5.89
CA ILE A 47 12.48 8.13 -5.66
C ILE A 47 13.74 7.58 -4.98
N GLY A 48 13.56 6.83 -3.89
CA GLY A 48 14.65 6.24 -3.12
C GLY A 48 15.29 4.99 -3.73
N LYS A 49 14.66 4.42 -4.77
CA LYS A 49 15.13 3.24 -5.52
C LYS A 49 15.42 2.02 -4.63
N ALA A 50 14.48 1.71 -3.74
CA ALA A 50 14.57 0.54 -2.87
C ALA A 50 13.18 0.01 -2.48
N PHE A 51 13.11 -1.27 -2.11
CA PHE A 51 11.89 -1.91 -1.60
C PHE A 51 11.66 -1.62 -0.11
N VAL A 52 11.06 -0.47 0.18
CA VAL A 52 11.00 0.07 1.55
C VAL A 52 9.65 0.63 1.97
N LEU A 53 8.66 0.76 1.07
CA LEU A 53 7.43 1.48 1.39
C LEU A 53 6.61 0.83 2.51
N SER A 54 6.62 -0.50 2.61
CA SER A 54 6.03 -1.24 3.75
C SER A 54 6.63 -0.87 5.12
N ARG A 55 7.79 -0.21 5.15
CA ARG A 55 8.41 0.30 6.38
C ARG A 55 8.11 1.77 6.63
N GLY A 56 7.33 2.40 5.76
CA GLY A 56 6.89 3.78 5.90
C GLY A 56 5.86 3.95 7.00
N ILE A 57 5.75 5.18 7.50
CA ILE A 57 4.76 5.56 8.51
C ILE A 57 3.49 5.97 7.78
N VAL A 58 2.36 5.39 8.16
CA VAL A 58 1.04 5.82 7.70
C VAL A 58 0.64 7.09 8.45
N GLY A 59 0.05 8.05 7.74
CA GLY A 59 -0.46 9.28 8.32
C GLY A 59 -1.51 9.93 7.43
N ASP A 60 -2.15 10.97 7.97
CA ASP A 60 -3.06 11.84 7.23
C ASP A 60 -2.38 13.18 6.94
N ILE A 61 -2.45 13.62 5.69
CA ILE A 61 -2.03 14.97 5.30
C ILE A 61 -3.21 15.65 4.64
N GLN A 62 -3.84 16.57 5.37
CA GLN A 62 -4.95 17.38 4.88
C GLN A 62 -6.12 16.53 4.33
N GLY A 63 -6.42 15.41 4.98
CA GLY A 63 -7.46 14.46 4.58
C GLY A 63 -6.99 13.38 3.58
N ALA A 64 -5.73 13.43 3.13
CA ALA A 64 -5.15 12.39 2.30
C ALA A 64 -4.42 11.36 3.18
N LEU A 65 -4.98 10.15 3.24
CA LEU A 65 -4.32 9.00 3.85
C LEU A 65 -3.10 8.59 3.02
N CYS A 66 -1.91 8.69 3.61
CA CYS A 66 -0.63 8.52 2.95
C CYS A 66 0.31 7.58 3.72
N VAL A 67 1.31 7.06 3.01
CA VAL A 67 2.52 6.50 3.60
C VAL A 67 3.70 7.41 3.29
N ALA A 68 4.46 7.79 4.31
CA ALA A 68 5.72 8.51 4.16
C ALA A 68 6.85 7.52 3.83
N SER A 69 7.59 7.74 2.73
CA SER A 69 8.79 6.94 2.44
C SER A 69 9.78 7.02 3.60
N PRO A 70 10.30 5.88 4.09
CA PRO A 70 11.29 5.88 5.17
C PRO A 70 12.63 6.49 4.72
N LEU A 71 12.88 6.65 3.42
CA LEU A 71 14.11 7.23 2.89
C LEU A 71 14.03 8.75 2.90
N TYR A 72 13.36 9.34 1.92
CA TYR A 72 13.34 10.78 1.70
C TYR A 72 12.03 11.48 2.09
N LYS A 73 11.13 10.76 2.78
CA LYS A 73 9.93 11.31 3.44
C LYS A 73 8.87 11.88 2.51
N GLN A 74 8.90 11.58 1.22
CA GLN A 74 7.77 11.88 0.35
C GLN A 74 6.55 11.10 0.80
N HIS A 75 5.39 11.71 0.67
CA HIS A 75 4.13 11.13 1.07
C HIS A 75 3.41 10.62 -0.16
N PHE A 76 3.08 9.33 -0.15
CA PHE A 76 2.33 8.70 -1.22
C PHE A 76 0.93 8.37 -0.73
N CYS A 77 -0.09 8.86 -1.43
CA CYS A 77 -1.48 8.57 -1.11
C CYS A 77 -1.76 7.06 -1.27
N LEU A 78 -2.30 6.41 -0.23
CA LEU A 78 -2.60 4.97 -0.27
C LEU A 78 -3.73 4.62 -1.24
N LYS A 79 -4.63 5.57 -1.53
CA LYS A 79 -5.77 5.39 -2.43
C LYS A 79 -5.37 5.53 -3.91
N THR A 80 -4.59 6.57 -4.24
CA THR A 80 -4.31 6.95 -5.63
C THR A 80 -2.87 6.67 -6.07
N GLY A 81 -1.97 6.43 -5.11
CA GLY A 81 -0.53 6.29 -5.33
C GLY A 81 0.21 7.60 -5.59
N SER A 82 -0.49 8.74 -5.74
CA SER A 82 0.14 10.02 -6.05
C SER A 82 1.09 10.48 -4.93
N CYS A 83 2.26 10.99 -5.31
CA CYS A 83 3.16 11.69 -4.42
C CYS A 83 2.66 13.12 -4.18
N LEU A 84 2.63 13.57 -2.92
CA LEU A 84 2.12 14.89 -2.55
C LEU A 84 3.13 16.00 -2.88
N GLU A 85 4.41 15.70 -2.85
CA GLU A 85 5.49 16.66 -3.13
C GLU A 85 5.87 16.76 -4.61
N ASP A 86 5.51 15.76 -5.42
CA ASP A 86 5.86 15.69 -6.83
C ASP A 86 4.77 14.96 -7.63
N GLU A 87 3.90 15.73 -8.28
CA GLU A 87 2.77 15.21 -9.07
C GLU A 87 3.21 14.31 -10.25
N SER A 88 4.47 14.38 -10.67
CA SER A 88 5.00 13.52 -11.73
C SER A 88 5.30 12.10 -11.24
N VAL A 89 5.33 11.88 -9.93
CA VAL A 89 5.62 10.58 -9.30
C VAL A 89 4.35 9.95 -8.77
N ARG A 90 4.12 8.69 -9.16
CA ARG A 90 2.98 7.89 -8.69
C ARG A 90 3.39 6.45 -8.46
N LEU A 91 2.88 5.86 -7.39
CA LEU A 91 2.94 4.42 -7.13
C LEU A 91 1.85 3.69 -7.90
N ASN A 92 2.16 2.49 -8.38
CA ASN A 92 1.11 1.55 -8.74
C ASN A 92 0.29 1.18 -7.49
N THR A 93 -1.03 1.06 -7.68
CA THR A 93 -1.98 0.61 -6.66
C THR A 93 -2.78 -0.57 -7.20
N TRP A 94 -3.22 -1.44 -6.29
CA TRP A 94 -4.06 -2.59 -6.63
C TRP A 94 -5.36 -2.54 -5.83
N PRO A 95 -6.51 -2.83 -6.46
CA PRO A 95 -7.74 -3.00 -5.73
C PRO A 95 -7.62 -4.19 -4.77
N VAL A 96 -8.07 -3.98 -3.54
CA VAL A 96 -8.09 -5.02 -2.50
C VAL A 96 -9.53 -5.31 -2.12
N LEU A 97 -9.84 -6.59 -1.96
CA LEU A 97 -11.13 -7.10 -1.50
C LEU A 97 -10.92 -7.85 -0.19
N VAL A 98 -11.77 -7.60 0.80
CA VAL A 98 -11.78 -8.33 2.07
C VAL A 98 -13.14 -9.03 2.20
N GLU A 99 -13.13 -10.36 2.31
CA GLU A 99 -14.33 -11.21 2.46
C GLU A 99 -14.07 -12.24 3.58
N ASP A 100 -14.90 -12.28 4.62
CA ASP A 100 -14.80 -13.25 5.72
C ASP A 100 -13.36 -13.41 6.26
N ASP A 101 -12.72 -12.28 6.59
CA ASP A 101 -11.32 -12.15 7.01
C ASP A 101 -10.25 -12.53 5.97
N ALA A 102 -10.62 -12.96 4.77
CA ALA A 102 -9.68 -13.24 3.69
C ALA A 102 -9.42 -11.98 2.86
N VAL A 103 -8.14 -11.65 2.67
CA VAL A 103 -7.70 -10.49 1.90
C VAL A 103 -7.21 -10.93 0.52
N TYR A 104 -7.78 -10.31 -0.52
CA TYR A 104 -7.49 -10.60 -1.91
C TYR A 104 -6.99 -9.35 -2.63
N VAL A 105 -6.04 -9.54 -3.55
CA VAL A 105 -5.68 -8.53 -4.55
C VAL A 105 -6.37 -8.86 -5.86
N LEU A 106 -6.97 -7.85 -6.51
CA LEU A 106 -7.62 -7.99 -7.80
C LEU A 106 -6.63 -7.65 -8.93
N SER A 107 -6.55 -8.52 -9.93
CA SER A 107 -5.68 -8.39 -11.12
C SER A 107 -6.42 -8.70 -12.41
#